data_AF-A0AAD5XFX9-F1
#
_entry.id   AF-A0AAD5XFX9-F1
#
_cell.length_a   1.000
_cell.length_b   1.000
_cell.length_c   1.000
_cell.angle_alpha   90.00
_cell.angle_beta   90.00
_cell.angle_gamma   90.00
#
_symmetry.space_group_name_H-M   'P 1'
#
loop_
_entity.id
_entity.type
_entity.pdbx_description
1 polymer ?
#
loop_
_entity_poly.entity_id
_entity_poly.type
_entity_poly.pdbx_seq_one_letter_code
_entity_poly.pdbx_strand_id
1 'polypeptide(L)'
;MILNAVLLFTASVMATRSMTLVNNCGTELTVSFTAGSTSSAIGSVNIGNGGSAAVSYPNGWSGNIHACPTSGVCGPVTLAEFTLNGGSIDTYDISVINGFNYPLEMRPVSPPLNANDPYTCGTPGAVSPNTATGSCAWTGTPPSQYFYAVGNVGASCTTSSQCSSGQVCGLNIATPLGRSLNCGTFAGYWGPEQTVTYLYGGSFSTSDPNFELFGCVGANSQSCYTAGASSSCCGCENWNALGITVPSNTAQCANSNPSWISTVLPTLEWMKESCPTAYTYPFDDKSSTFTCPSTVSYTVTWCPNGVTLNGSGSTSSGGGSTGSSGNGTPPSSNGFSFAAAGQIEWASGCDWTGGDIANELTTGELCGATCEGYSGCTRFTWTTYNGGTCWLKNNSAAGPISNSLSGTVCGYIV
;
A
#
# COMPACT_ATOMS: atom_id res chain seq x y z
N MET A 1 -32.44 46.66 -38.70
CA MET A 1 -31.32 46.44 -37.78
C MET A 1 -31.78 45.43 -36.74
N ILE A 2 -31.65 44.14 -37.03
CA ILE A 2 -31.92 43.04 -36.10
C ILE A 2 -30.66 42.18 -36.13
N LEU A 3 -29.91 42.20 -35.04
CA LEU A 3 -28.66 41.46 -34.91
C LEU A 3 -29.01 40.09 -34.31
N ASN A 4 -28.88 39.02 -35.10
CA ASN A 4 -28.98 37.64 -34.61
C ASN A 4 -27.71 37.33 -33.80
N ALA A 5 -27.84 37.26 -32.47
CA ALA A 5 -26.80 36.72 -31.61
C ALA A 5 -26.88 35.19 -31.66
N VAL A 6 -25.97 34.56 -32.42
CA VAL A 6 -25.71 33.12 -32.32
C VAL A 6 -24.97 32.90 -31.01
N LEU A 7 -25.66 32.33 -30.02
CA LEU A 7 -25.07 31.90 -28.76
C LEU A 7 -24.24 30.63 -29.05
N LEU A 8 -22.94 30.78 -29.31
CA LEU A 8 -22.01 29.66 -29.30
C LEU A 8 -21.83 29.19 -27.85
N PHE A 9 -22.52 28.11 -27.48
CA PHE A 9 -22.09 27.30 -26.34
C PHE A 9 -20.78 26.63 -26.73
N THR A 10 -19.65 27.20 -26.31
CA THR A 10 -18.43 26.41 -26.17
C THR A 10 -18.68 25.45 -25.02
N ALA A 11 -19.08 24.22 -25.32
CA ALA A 11 -18.90 23.13 -24.37
C ALA A 11 -17.40 23.11 -24.04
N SER A 12 -17.03 23.54 -22.83
CA SER A 12 -15.69 23.28 -22.33
C SER A 12 -15.53 21.78 -22.36
N VAL A 13 -14.67 21.29 -23.26
CA VAL A 13 -14.19 19.91 -23.20
C VAL A 13 -13.36 19.86 -21.92
N MET A 14 -14.00 19.59 -20.79
CA MET A 14 -13.30 19.39 -19.53
C MET A 14 -12.39 18.19 -19.73
N ALA A 15 -11.08 18.40 -19.59
CA ALA A 15 -10.08 17.36 -19.80
C ALA A 15 -10.41 16.15 -18.92
N THR A 16 -10.71 15.02 -19.55
CA THR A 16 -10.89 13.75 -18.85
C THR A 16 -9.54 13.33 -18.30
N ARG A 17 -9.44 13.19 -16.98
CA ARG A 17 -8.24 12.65 -16.33
C ARG A 17 -8.30 11.11 -16.36
N SER A 18 -7.13 10.48 -16.36
CA SER A 18 -7.02 9.03 -16.37
C SER A 18 -6.21 8.53 -15.17
N MET A 19 -6.63 7.40 -14.62
CA MET A 19 -5.84 6.61 -13.69
C MET A 19 -5.21 5.44 -14.42
N THR A 20 -3.97 5.10 -14.07
CA THR A 20 -3.29 3.91 -14.58
C THR A 20 -3.43 2.77 -13.59
N LEU A 21 -4.17 1.77 -14.05
CA LEU A 21 -4.36 0.41 -13.55
C LEU A 21 -3.07 -0.40 -13.57
N VAL A 22 -2.47 -0.91 -12.49
CA VAL A 22 -1.29 -1.82 -12.59
C VAL A 22 -1.45 -3.07 -11.72
N ASN A 23 -1.21 -4.25 -12.29
CA ASN A 23 -1.27 -5.52 -11.56
C ASN A 23 0.08 -6.24 -11.57
N ASN A 24 0.69 -6.38 -10.39
CA ASN A 24 1.94 -7.11 -10.18
C ASN A 24 1.79 -8.36 -9.29
N CYS A 25 0.56 -8.86 -9.12
CA CYS A 25 0.25 -9.89 -8.12
C CYS A 25 0.51 -11.35 -8.54
N GLY A 26 1.09 -11.60 -9.71
CA GLY A 26 1.34 -12.96 -10.21
C GLY A 26 0.12 -13.68 -10.74
N THR A 27 -1.08 -13.07 -10.67
CA THR A 27 -2.35 -13.61 -11.17
C THR A 27 -3.15 -12.53 -11.89
N GLU A 28 -4.08 -12.90 -12.76
CA GLU A 28 -5.07 -11.96 -13.30
C GLU A 28 -6.02 -11.48 -12.20
N LEU A 29 -6.36 -10.19 -12.23
CA LEU A 29 -7.28 -9.54 -11.29
C LEU A 29 -8.43 -8.88 -12.04
N THR A 30 -9.63 -8.94 -11.46
CA THR A 30 -10.75 -8.04 -11.79
C THR A 30 -10.70 -6.84 -10.87
N VAL A 31 -10.45 -5.67 -11.43
CA VAL A 31 -10.53 -4.38 -10.75
C VAL A 31 -11.95 -3.84 -10.87
N SER A 32 -12.55 -3.51 -9.73
CA SER A 32 -13.95 -3.06 -9.61
C SER A 32 -14.01 -1.67 -8.98
N PHE A 33 -15.03 -0.91 -9.36
CA PHE A 33 -15.25 0.46 -8.93
C PHE A 33 -16.62 0.58 -8.25
N THR A 34 -16.63 1.17 -7.06
CA THR A 34 -17.86 1.56 -6.37
C THR A 34 -17.93 3.08 -6.38
N ALA A 35 -18.82 3.65 -7.19
CA ALA A 35 -19.00 5.09 -7.26
C ALA A 35 -19.74 5.60 -6.01
N GLY A 36 -19.34 6.76 -5.50
CA GLY A 36 -20.09 7.51 -4.51
C GLY A 36 -21.47 7.92 -5.03
N SER A 37 -22.37 8.30 -4.13
CA SER A 37 -23.80 8.57 -4.44
C SER A 37 -24.05 9.61 -5.54
N THR A 38 -23.11 10.53 -5.76
CA THR A 38 -23.18 11.59 -6.78
C THR A 38 -22.27 11.32 -7.99
N SER A 39 -21.53 10.22 -7.99
CA SER A 39 -20.50 9.90 -8.97
C SER A 39 -21.02 8.93 -10.03
N SER A 40 -20.53 9.06 -11.27
CA SER A 40 -20.90 8.12 -12.34
C SER A 40 -20.23 6.76 -12.12
N ALA A 41 -20.94 5.69 -12.49
CA ALA A 41 -20.41 4.34 -12.47
C ALA A 41 -19.26 4.17 -13.47
N ILE A 42 -18.25 3.40 -13.08
CA ILE A 42 -17.13 2.98 -13.91
C ILE A 42 -17.18 1.45 -14.00
N GLY A 43 -17.03 0.90 -15.21
CA GLY A 43 -17.05 -0.55 -15.43
C GLY A 43 -15.80 -1.22 -14.85
N SER A 44 -15.92 -2.50 -14.48
CA SER A 44 -14.77 -3.29 -14.05
C SER A 44 -13.80 -3.54 -15.22
N VAL A 45 -12.53 -3.79 -14.88
CA VAL A 45 -11.47 -4.09 -15.83
C VAL A 45 -10.69 -5.32 -15.36
N ASN A 46 -10.48 -6.27 -16.26
CA ASN A 46 -9.55 -7.37 -16.00
C ASN A 46 -8.14 -6.97 -16.42
N ILE A 47 -7.18 -7.18 -15.53
CA ILE A 47 -5.77 -6.87 -15.77
C ILE A 47 -4.96 -8.15 -15.52
N GLY A 48 -4.30 -8.65 -16.57
CA GLY A 48 -3.38 -9.78 -16.48
C GLY A 48 -2.16 -9.48 -15.60
N ASN A 49 -1.44 -10.51 -15.18
CA ASN A 49 -0.20 -10.34 -14.42
C ASN A 49 0.83 -9.51 -15.20
N GLY A 50 1.43 -8.50 -14.56
CA GLY A 50 2.34 -7.53 -15.17
C GLY A 50 1.65 -6.55 -16.12
N GLY A 51 0.33 -6.61 -16.22
CA GLY A 51 -0.46 -5.79 -17.13
C GLY A 51 -0.83 -4.43 -16.53
N SER A 52 -1.29 -3.54 -17.41
CA SER A 52 -1.86 -2.26 -17.02
C SER A 52 -3.07 -1.88 -17.86
N ALA A 53 -3.91 -0.99 -17.32
CA ALA A 53 -5.08 -0.46 -18.02
C ALA A 53 -5.30 1.01 -17.65
N ALA A 54 -5.49 1.88 -18.64
CA ALA A 54 -5.88 3.26 -18.38
C ALA A 54 -7.41 3.35 -18.24
N VAL A 55 -7.88 3.94 -17.13
CA VAL A 55 -9.30 4.19 -16.88
C VAL A 55 -9.52 5.69 -16.77
N SER A 56 -10.44 6.19 -17.59
CA SER A 56 -10.89 7.58 -17.50
C SER A 56 -11.89 7.72 -16.36
N TYR A 57 -11.78 8.81 -15.59
CA TYR A 57 -12.76 9.16 -14.57
C TYR A 57 -13.37 10.54 -14.84
N PRO A 58 -14.66 10.75 -14.51
CA PRO A 58 -15.26 12.06 -14.64
C PRO A 58 -14.65 13.04 -13.65
N ASN A 59 -14.63 14.32 -14.01
CA ASN A 59 -14.23 15.37 -13.07
C ASN A 59 -15.19 15.39 -11.87
N GLY A 60 -14.69 15.47 -10.64
CA GLY A 60 -15.54 15.36 -9.45
C GLY A 60 -15.80 13.93 -8.98
N TRP A 61 -15.19 12.91 -9.58
CA TRP A 61 -15.44 11.52 -9.20
C TRP A 61 -14.98 11.24 -7.77
N SER A 62 -15.86 10.60 -7.02
CA SER A 62 -15.57 10.00 -5.72
C SER A 62 -16.00 8.55 -5.71
N GLY A 63 -15.24 7.72 -5.01
CA GLY A 63 -15.54 6.31 -4.89
C GLY A 63 -14.33 5.48 -4.51
N ASN A 64 -14.54 4.17 -4.57
CA ASN A 64 -13.62 3.17 -4.06
C ASN A 64 -13.24 2.22 -5.18
N ILE A 65 -11.98 1.79 -5.18
CA ILE A 65 -11.42 0.87 -6.16
C ILE A 65 -10.84 -0.32 -5.40
N HIS A 66 -11.14 -1.53 -5.86
CA HIS A 66 -10.60 -2.75 -5.28
C HIS A 66 -10.36 -3.81 -6.35
N ALA A 67 -9.57 -4.83 -6.00
CA ALA A 67 -9.33 -5.96 -6.87
C ALA A 67 -9.71 -7.29 -6.22
N CYS A 68 -10.22 -8.19 -7.06
CA CYS A 68 -10.55 -9.57 -6.75
C CYS A 68 -9.85 -10.51 -7.74
N PRO A 69 -9.57 -11.77 -7.39
CA PRO A 69 -9.15 -12.75 -8.37
C PRO A 69 -10.27 -12.98 -9.40
N THR A 70 -9.91 -13.27 -10.66
CA THR A 70 -10.91 -13.55 -11.72
C THR A 70 -11.64 -14.88 -11.51
N SER A 71 -11.13 -15.73 -10.62
CA SER A 71 -11.76 -16.99 -10.21
C SER A 71 -11.65 -17.20 -8.70
N GLY A 72 -12.64 -17.89 -8.13
CA GLY A 72 -12.76 -18.06 -6.68
C GLY A 72 -13.61 -16.97 -6.04
N VAL A 73 -13.58 -16.92 -4.70
CA VAL A 73 -14.36 -15.94 -3.94
C VAL A 73 -13.46 -14.76 -3.61
N CYS A 74 -13.97 -13.55 -3.80
CA CYS A 74 -13.28 -12.35 -3.37
C CYS A 74 -13.31 -12.26 -1.84
N GLY A 75 -12.13 -12.16 -1.22
CA GLY A 75 -12.01 -11.95 0.22
C GLY A 75 -12.40 -10.54 0.65
N PRO A 76 -12.12 -10.18 1.92
CA PRO A 76 -12.01 -8.78 2.32
C PRO A 76 -11.12 -8.04 1.34
N VAL A 77 -11.42 -6.78 1.02
CA VAL A 77 -10.73 -6.06 -0.05
C VAL A 77 -9.97 -4.87 0.46
N THR A 78 -8.74 -4.71 -0.02
CA THR A 78 -8.00 -3.46 0.15
C THR A 78 -8.66 -2.39 -0.72
N LEU A 79 -9.02 -1.25 -0.14
CA LEU A 79 -9.70 -0.17 -0.86
C LEU A 79 -8.71 0.95 -1.18
N ALA A 80 -8.65 1.38 -2.44
CA ALA A 80 -8.18 2.71 -2.78
C ALA A 80 -9.39 3.65 -2.81
N GLU A 81 -9.39 4.67 -1.97
CA GLU A 81 -10.48 5.64 -1.87
C GLU A 81 -10.04 6.97 -2.50
N PHE A 82 -10.94 7.57 -3.26
CA PHE A 82 -10.69 8.86 -3.91
C PHE A 82 -11.88 9.80 -3.72
N THR A 83 -11.56 11.07 -3.52
CA THR A 83 -12.44 12.20 -3.83
C THR A 83 -11.68 13.17 -4.72
N LEU A 84 -11.97 13.14 -6.02
CA LEU A 84 -11.26 13.89 -7.06
C LEU A 84 -12.00 15.21 -7.31
N ASN A 85 -11.62 16.26 -6.60
CA ASN A 85 -12.46 17.42 -6.30
C ASN A 85 -12.61 18.45 -7.43
N GLY A 86 -12.71 18.03 -8.69
CA GLY A 86 -13.38 18.85 -9.69
C GLY A 86 -12.66 20.14 -10.14
N GLY A 87 -11.47 20.45 -9.62
CA GLY A 87 -10.85 21.79 -9.67
C GLY A 87 -10.33 22.32 -8.32
N SER A 88 -10.41 21.54 -7.24
CA SER A 88 -9.84 21.85 -5.92
C SER A 88 -8.67 20.91 -5.55
N ILE A 89 -8.56 20.49 -4.29
CA ILE A 89 -7.57 19.52 -3.81
C ILE A 89 -8.19 18.13 -3.82
N ASP A 90 -7.57 17.17 -4.49
CA ASP A 90 -7.98 15.77 -4.41
C ASP A 90 -7.62 15.21 -3.04
N THR A 91 -8.49 14.37 -2.47
CA THR A 91 -8.18 13.56 -1.28
C THR A 91 -8.19 12.09 -1.66
N TYR A 92 -7.27 11.33 -1.10
CA TYR A 92 -7.13 9.91 -1.39
C TYR A 92 -6.42 9.18 -0.25
N ASP A 93 -6.74 7.90 -0.10
CA ASP A 93 -6.25 7.06 0.97
C ASP A 93 -6.41 5.58 0.60
N ILE A 94 -5.64 4.74 1.32
CA ILE A 94 -5.83 3.30 1.28
C ILE A 94 -6.51 2.89 2.56
N SER A 95 -7.63 2.18 2.45
CA SER A 95 -8.41 1.75 3.59
C SER A 95 -8.40 0.24 3.74
N VAL A 96 -8.13 -0.18 4.97
CA VAL A 96 -8.10 -1.58 5.40
C VAL A 96 -9.04 -1.83 6.58
N ILE A 97 -9.87 -0.84 6.95
CA ILE A 97 -10.84 -0.92 8.05
C ILE A 97 -11.72 -2.18 7.97
N ASN A 98 -12.09 -2.58 6.74
CA ASN A 98 -12.92 -3.74 6.46
C ASN A 98 -12.13 -5.00 6.06
N GLY A 99 -10.83 -5.00 6.34
CA GLY A 99 -9.89 -6.04 5.92
C GLY A 99 -9.20 -5.73 4.60
N PHE A 100 -8.33 -6.64 4.16
CA PHE A 100 -7.47 -6.45 2.99
C PHE A 100 -7.01 -7.79 2.38
N ASN A 101 -6.85 -7.86 1.05
CA ASN A 101 -6.47 -9.07 0.30
C ASN A 101 -5.20 -8.92 -0.54
N TYR A 102 -4.95 -7.74 -1.09
CA TYR A 102 -3.79 -7.46 -1.92
C TYR A 102 -3.08 -6.21 -1.42
N PRO A 103 -1.74 -6.22 -1.35
CA PRO A 103 -0.97 -4.99 -1.20
C PRO A 103 -1.35 -3.99 -2.28
N LEU A 104 -1.48 -2.72 -1.92
CA LEU A 104 -1.95 -1.67 -2.81
C LEU A 104 -1.05 -0.45 -2.65
N GLU A 105 -0.72 0.24 -3.73
CA GLU A 105 -0.04 1.53 -3.71
C GLU A 105 -0.82 2.51 -4.57
N MET A 106 -0.94 3.76 -4.11
CA MET A 106 -1.48 4.86 -4.90
C MET A 106 -0.39 5.93 -5.06
N ARG A 107 -0.06 6.26 -6.30
CA ARG A 107 0.99 7.23 -6.62
C ARG A 107 0.47 8.33 -7.54
N PRO A 108 0.49 9.60 -7.11
CA PRO A 108 0.30 10.71 -8.02
C PRO A 108 1.44 10.74 -9.07
N VAL A 109 1.10 11.07 -10.32
CA VAL A 109 2.04 11.14 -11.44
C VAL A 109 2.64 12.53 -11.52
N SER A 110 3.97 12.61 -11.42
CA SER A 110 4.77 13.85 -11.45
C SER A 110 4.22 15.00 -10.58
N PRO A 111 3.82 14.75 -9.31
CA PRO A 111 3.25 15.80 -8.49
C PRO A 111 4.33 16.78 -8.01
N PRO A 112 3.96 18.03 -7.69
CA PRO A 112 4.80 18.88 -6.85
C PRO A 112 4.84 18.26 -5.43
N LEU A 113 5.98 17.68 -5.05
CA LEU A 113 6.18 17.12 -3.71
C LEU A 113 6.42 18.23 -2.68
N ASN A 114 5.85 18.07 -1.48
CA ASN A 114 6.10 18.95 -0.36
C ASN A 114 6.85 18.19 0.74
N ALA A 115 8.16 18.41 0.85
CA ALA A 115 8.98 17.75 1.87
C ALA A 115 8.59 18.11 3.31
N ASN A 116 7.90 19.23 3.54
CA ASN A 116 7.47 19.67 4.87
C ASN A 116 6.13 19.04 5.30
N ASP A 117 5.35 18.52 4.35
CA ASP A 117 4.10 17.83 4.64
C ASP A 117 4.03 16.54 3.81
N PRO A 118 4.44 15.40 4.40
CA PRO A 118 4.59 14.15 3.66
C PRO A 118 3.25 13.54 3.20
N TYR A 119 2.12 14.06 3.68
CA TYR A 119 0.77 13.70 3.21
C TYR A 119 0.31 14.52 1.99
N THR A 120 1.04 15.57 1.62
CA THR A 120 0.82 16.30 0.36
C THR A 120 1.54 15.59 -0.78
N CYS A 121 0.76 15.02 -1.70
CA CYS A 121 1.18 14.24 -2.86
C CYS A 121 2.09 13.03 -2.52
N GLY A 122 1.89 12.46 -1.33
CA GLY A 122 2.55 11.24 -0.91
C GLY A 122 2.02 9.99 -1.61
N THR A 123 2.59 8.84 -1.25
CA THR A 123 2.29 7.54 -1.87
C THR A 123 1.81 6.54 -0.82
N PRO A 124 0.53 6.57 -0.41
CA PRO A 124 0.01 5.58 0.54
C PRO A 124 0.20 4.17 -0.01
N GLY A 125 0.51 3.23 0.88
CA GLY A 125 0.71 1.83 0.56
C GLY A 125 2.04 1.49 -0.10
N ALA A 126 2.89 2.48 -0.37
CA ALA A 126 4.17 2.23 -1.01
C ALA A 126 5.13 1.47 -0.09
N VAL A 127 5.78 0.45 -0.64
CA VAL A 127 6.92 -0.24 -0.01
C VAL A 127 8.14 0.70 0.08
N SER A 128 8.19 1.68 -0.84
CA SER A 128 9.23 2.70 -0.91
C SER A 128 8.56 4.06 -1.15
N PRO A 129 8.12 4.75 -0.09
CA PRO A 129 7.36 5.99 -0.22
C PRO A 129 8.23 7.14 -0.76
N ASN A 130 7.61 8.08 -1.49
CA ASN A 130 8.27 9.29 -2.00
C ASN A 130 8.41 10.41 -0.96
N THR A 131 7.78 10.26 0.20
CA THR A 131 7.78 11.19 1.32
C THR A 131 8.03 10.42 2.62
N ALA A 132 8.30 11.13 3.71
CA ALA A 132 8.64 10.53 5.00
C ALA A 132 7.42 9.98 5.77
N THR A 133 6.59 9.13 5.14
CA THR A 133 5.35 8.56 5.74
C THR A 133 5.49 7.16 6.31
N GLY A 134 6.67 6.53 6.22
CA GLY A 134 6.87 5.12 6.57
C GLY A 134 6.52 4.17 5.42
N SER A 135 7.27 3.06 5.31
CA SER A 135 7.08 2.05 4.27
C SER A 135 6.01 1.03 4.65
N CYS A 136 5.22 0.60 3.68
CA CYS A 136 4.27 -0.49 3.85
C CYS A 136 4.90 -1.82 3.44
N ALA A 137 5.29 -2.63 4.42
CA ALA A 137 5.81 -3.97 4.18
C ALA A 137 4.70 -4.93 3.69
N TRP A 138 3.44 -4.62 4.00
CA TRP A 138 2.27 -5.45 3.74
C TRP A 138 2.34 -6.85 4.36
N THR A 139 3.19 -7.00 5.37
CA THR A 139 3.36 -8.22 6.16
C THR A 139 3.04 -7.93 7.61
N GLY A 140 2.46 -8.90 8.31
CA GLY A 140 2.20 -8.77 9.74
C GLY A 140 1.73 -10.08 10.34
N THR A 141 1.74 -10.16 11.67
CA THR A 141 1.16 -11.29 12.39
C THR A 141 -0.10 -10.83 13.11
N PRO A 142 -1.30 -11.18 12.62
CA PRO A 142 -2.53 -10.80 13.30
C PRO A 142 -2.65 -11.49 14.67
N PRO A 143 -3.41 -10.93 15.62
CA PRO A 143 -3.46 -11.39 17.00
C PRO A 143 -4.18 -12.74 17.19
N SER A 144 -4.94 -13.20 16.20
CA SER A 144 -5.58 -14.53 16.24
C SER A 144 -5.92 -15.06 14.85
N GLN A 145 -6.23 -16.37 14.77
CA GLN A 145 -6.67 -16.97 13.52
C GLN A 145 -8.01 -16.42 12.96
N TYR A 146 -8.81 -15.71 13.77
CA TYR A 146 -10.07 -15.11 13.32
C TYR A 146 -9.86 -13.99 12.30
N PHE A 147 -8.66 -13.40 12.25
CA PHE A 147 -8.31 -12.40 11.25
C PHE A 147 -8.02 -13.00 9.88
N TYR A 148 -7.75 -14.30 9.75
CA TYR A 148 -7.49 -14.89 8.44
C TYR A 148 -8.81 -15.15 7.73
N ALA A 149 -8.93 -14.65 6.50
CA ALA A 149 -10.01 -14.97 5.60
C ALA A 149 -9.58 -16.14 4.72
N VAL A 150 -10.40 -17.19 4.65
CA VAL A 150 -10.10 -18.38 3.84
C VAL A 150 -11.23 -18.72 2.87
N GLY A 151 -10.84 -19.07 1.65
CA GLY A 151 -11.69 -19.71 0.65
C GLY A 151 -11.38 -21.21 0.51
N ASN A 152 -12.14 -21.92 -0.32
CA ASN A 152 -11.94 -23.36 -0.60
C ASN A 152 -11.81 -24.19 0.69
N VAL A 153 -12.80 -24.04 1.58
CA VAL A 153 -12.73 -24.55 2.95
C VAL A 153 -12.72 -26.08 3.01
N GLY A 154 -11.85 -26.60 3.87
CA GLY A 154 -11.73 -28.00 4.21
C GLY A 154 -12.05 -28.26 5.69
N ALA A 155 -11.25 -29.09 6.34
CA ALA A 155 -11.46 -29.52 7.72
C ALA A 155 -11.48 -28.34 8.71
N SER A 156 -12.19 -28.51 9.82
CA SER A 156 -12.15 -27.58 10.95
C SER A 156 -10.75 -27.53 11.56
N CYS A 157 -10.38 -26.36 12.08
CA CYS A 157 -9.06 -26.13 12.67
C CYS A 157 -9.14 -25.15 13.85
N THR A 158 -8.06 -25.11 14.61
CA THR A 158 -7.76 -24.12 15.64
C THR A 158 -6.41 -23.45 15.39
N THR A 159 -5.53 -24.02 14.57
CA THR A 159 -4.23 -23.42 14.21
C THR A 159 -3.86 -23.77 12.77
N SER A 160 -3.08 -22.92 12.10
CA SER A 160 -2.62 -23.17 10.71
C SER A 160 -1.72 -24.41 10.59
N SER A 161 -1.11 -24.88 11.68
CA SER A 161 -0.32 -26.12 11.71
C SER A 161 -1.14 -27.39 11.48
N GLN A 162 -2.47 -27.33 11.63
CA GLN A 162 -3.37 -28.44 11.33
C GLN A 162 -3.77 -28.51 9.85
N CYS A 163 -3.40 -27.49 9.08
CA CYS A 163 -3.80 -27.36 7.69
C CYS A 163 -2.76 -27.95 6.74
N SER A 164 -3.22 -28.33 5.55
CA SER A 164 -2.31 -28.83 4.51
C SER A 164 -1.36 -27.73 4.05
N SER A 165 -0.25 -28.11 3.41
CA SER A 165 0.69 -27.14 2.83
C SER A 165 -0.03 -26.14 1.92
N GLY A 166 0.24 -24.85 2.10
CA GLY A 166 -0.41 -23.75 1.37
C GLY A 166 -1.78 -23.32 1.90
N GLN A 167 -2.29 -23.94 2.98
CA GLN A 167 -3.51 -23.53 3.65
C GLN A 167 -3.22 -22.83 4.99
N VAL A 168 -4.14 -21.99 5.41
CA VAL A 168 -4.15 -21.38 6.75
C VAL A 168 -5.47 -21.68 7.45
N CYS A 169 -5.48 -21.59 8.77
CA CYS A 169 -6.68 -21.68 9.56
C CYS A 169 -7.35 -20.31 9.66
N GLY A 170 -8.60 -20.18 9.24
CA GLY A 170 -9.30 -18.90 9.25
C GLY A 170 -10.82 -19.00 9.10
N LEU A 171 -11.48 -17.85 9.07
CA LEU A 171 -12.92 -17.73 8.86
C LEU A 171 -13.28 -17.88 7.38
N ASN A 172 -14.29 -18.71 7.09
CA ASN A 172 -14.79 -18.94 5.74
C ASN A 172 -15.42 -17.68 5.13
N ILE A 173 -14.89 -17.18 4.03
CA ILE A 173 -15.42 -16.01 3.31
C ILE A 173 -16.84 -16.23 2.74
N ALA A 174 -17.24 -17.47 2.45
CA ALA A 174 -18.59 -17.75 1.96
C ALA A 174 -19.64 -17.80 3.07
N THR A 175 -19.22 -18.08 4.31
CA THR A 175 -20.10 -18.17 5.48
C THR A 175 -19.41 -17.56 6.70
N PRO A 176 -19.09 -16.25 6.68
CA PRO A 176 -18.30 -15.64 7.73
C PRO A 176 -18.97 -15.82 9.09
N LEU A 177 -20.31 -15.71 9.13
CA LEU A 177 -21.15 -15.90 10.32
C LEU A 177 -21.23 -17.34 10.85
N GLY A 178 -20.64 -18.33 10.17
CA GLY A 178 -20.64 -19.73 10.60
C GLY A 178 -19.79 -20.02 11.84
N ARG A 179 -19.03 -19.02 12.32
CA ARG A 179 -18.16 -19.05 13.52
C ARG A 179 -17.14 -20.19 13.59
N SER A 180 -17.00 -20.95 12.51
CA SER A 180 -16.13 -22.11 12.43
C SER A 180 -14.86 -21.71 11.70
N LEU A 181 -13.74 -22.03 12.32
CA LEU A 181 -12.43 -21.91 11.71
C LEU A 181 -12.17 -23.15 10.87
N ASN A 182 -11.76 -22.95 9.63
CA ASN A 182 -11.48 -24.01 8.68
C ASN A 182 -10.11 -23.81 8.05
N CYS A 183 -9.48 -24.92 7.72
CA CYS A 183 -8.33 -24.90 6.82
C CYS A 183 -8.82 -24.51 5.44
N GLY A 184 -8.17 -23.53 4.81
CA GLY A 184 -8.52 -23.11 3.46
C GLY A 184 -7.41 -22.30 2.80
N THR A 185 -7.63 -21.96 1.54
CA THR A 185 -6.73 -21.08 0.78
C THR A 185 -6.85 -19.67 1.37
N PHE A 186 -5.71 -19.07 1.73
CA PHE A 186 -5.66 -17.71 2.23
C PHE A 186 -6.22 -16.73 1.19
N ALA A 187 -7.16 -15.89 1.61
CA ALA A 187 -7.87 -14.92 0.76
C ALA A 187 -7.69 -13.47 1.21
N GLY A 188 -6.92 -13.23 2.28
CA GLY A 188 -6.72 -11.93 2.90
C GLY A 188 -6.96 -11.96 4.40
N TYR A 189 -7.05 -10.78 4.99
CA TYR A 189 -7.34 -10.58 6.39
C TYR A 189 -8.64 -9.82 6.60
N TRP A 190 -9.41 -10.22 7.61
CA TRP A 190 -10.57 -9.48 8.10
C TRP A 190 -10.14 -8.26 8.90
N GLY A 191 -10.94 -7.19 8.85
CA GLY A 191 -10.78 -6.05 9.74
C GLY A 191 -11.32 -6.34 11.15
N PRO A 192 -11.00 -5.49 12.14
CA PRO A 192 -11.44 -5.71 13.51
C PRO A 192 -12.95 -5.70 13.69
N GLU A 193 -13.66 -4.84 12.94
CA GLU A 193 -15.14 -4.81 12.95
C GLU A 193 -15.74 -6.15 12.52
N GLN A 194 -15.11 -6.85 11.57
CA GLN A 194 -15.57 -8.16 11.13
C GLN A 194 -15.16 -9.28 12.09
N THR A 195 -14.13 -9.10 12.93
CA THR A 195 -13.63 -10.16 13.83
C THR A 195 -14.18 -10.07 15.26
N VAL A 196 -14.68 -8.91 15.69
CA VAL A 196 -15.13 -8.65 17.08
C VAL A 196 -16.19 -9.64 17.59
N THR A 197 -17.17 -10.01 16.77
CA THR A 197 -18.23 -11.00 17.11
C THR A 197 -17.62 -12.36 17.52
N TYR A 198 -16.44 -12.69 16.99
CA TYR A 198 -15.74 -13.94 17.24
C TYR A 198 -14.74 -13.84 18.40
N LEU A 199 -14.06 -12.70 18.54
CA LEU A 199 -13.14 -12.43 19.65
C LEU A 199 -13.86 -12.37 21.00
N TYR A 200 -15.11 -11.86 21.03
CA TYR A 200 -15.83 -11.58 22.28
C TYR A 200 -17.15 -12.34 22.45
N GLY A 201 -17.47 -13.28 21.56
CA GLY A 201 -18.49 -14.31 21.82
C GLY A 201 -19.97 -13.92 21.63
N GLY A 202 -20.32 -12.66 21.35
CA GLY A 202 -21.71 -12.18 21.23
C GLY A 202 -22.21 -11.99 19.80
N SER A 203 -23.54 -12.10 19.58
CA SER A 203 -24.19 -11.64 18.34
C SER A 203 -24.20 -10.11 18.33
N PHE A 204 -23.85 -9.52 17.18
CA PHE A 204 -23.77 -8.07 16.94
C PHE A 204 -25.16 -7.43 16.96
N SER A 205 -25.79 -7.36 18.12
CA SER A 205 -26.88 -6.42 18.38
C SER A 205 -26.27 -5.04 18.43
N THR A 206 -26.95 -4.02 17.91
CA THR A 206 -26.57 -2.61 18.04
C THR A 206 -26.51 -2.12 19.50
N SER A 207 -26.78 -3.00 20.46
CA SER A 207 -26.72 -2.77 21.91
C SER A 207 -25.48 -3.36 22.58
N ASP A 208 -24.57 -4.03 21.86
CA ASP A 208 -23.31 -4.53 22.44
C ASP A 208 -22.33 -3.35 22.64
N PRO A 209 -21.77 -3.13 23.84
CA PRO A 209 -20.82 -2.05 24.06
C PRO A 209 -19.55 -2.16 23.20
N ASN A 210 -19.15 -3.37 22.80
CA ASN A 210 -18.03 -3.55 21.89
C ASN A 210 -18.41 -3.16 20.45
N PHE A 211 -19.67 -3.35 20.03
CA PHE A 211 -20.15 -2.88 18.72
C PHE A 211 -19.89 -1.39 18.55
N GLU A 212 -20.29 -0.59 19.54
CA GLU A 212 -20.13 0.86 19.50
C GLU A 212 -18.66 1.28 19.47
N LEU A 213 -17.80 0.56 20.20
CA LEU A 213 -16.36 0.81 20.24
C LEU A 213 -15.66 0.46 18.93
N PHE A 214 -15.97 -0.67 18.29
CA PHE A 214 -15.33 -1.05 17.02
C PHE A 214 -15.88 -0.29 15.81
N GLY A 215 -17.16 0.08 15.84
CA GLY A 215 -17.79 0.84 14.76
C GLY A 215 -17.61 2.36 14.88
N CYS A 216 -17.11 2.87 16.01
CA CYS A 216 -17.18 4.28 16.37
C CYS A 216 -18.60 4.87 16.20
N VAL A 217 -19.57 4.30 16.89
CA VAL A 217 -20.99 4.68 16.76
C VAL A 217 -21.65 4.80 18.12
N GLY A 218 -22.91 5.24 18.16
CA GLY A 218 -23.68 5.34 19.40
C GLY A 218 -23.03 6.28 20.41
N ALA A 219 -22.86 5.83 21.66
CA ALA A 219 -22.23 6.63 22.71
C ALA A 219 -20.73 6.90 22.45
N ASN A 220 -20.14 6.19 21.49
CA ASN A 220 -18.73 6.30 21.12
C ASN A 220 -18.49 6.96 19.76
N SER A 221 -19.47 7.68 19.20
CA SER A 221 -19.37 8.27 17.85
C SER A 221 -18.50 9.53 17.73
N GLN A 222 -17.95 10.04 18.84
CA GLN A 222 -17.15 11.26 18.84
C GLN A 222 -15.67 10.93 18.68
N SER A 223 -14.96 11.63 17.79
CA SER A 223 -13.51 11.51 17.64
C SER A 223 -12.76 12.02 18.87
N CYS A 224 -11.84 11.22 19.40
CA CYS A 224 -10.94 11.61 20.48
C CYS A 224 -9.88 12.66 20.06
N TYR A 225 -9.71 12.90 18.76
CA TYR A 225 -8.85 13.97 18.24
C TYR A 225 -9.50 15.37 18.32
N THR A 226 -10.80 15.46 18.61
CA THR A 226 -11.54 16.73 18.63
C THR A 226 -11.46 17.40 20.01
N ALA A 227 -11.16 18.70 20.03
CA ALA A 227 -11.16 19.48 21.26
C ALA A 227 -12.52 19.39 21.98
N GLY A 228 -12.50 19.06 23.28
CA GLY A 228 -13.72 18.85 24.07
C GLY A 228 -14.36 17.47 23.88
N ALA A 229 -13.66 16.49 23.31
CA ALA A 229 -14.12 15.12 23.24
C ALA A 229 -14.49 14.56 24.63
N SER A 230 -15.54 13.75 24.71
CA SER A 230 -15.92 13.04 25.94
C SER A 230 -14.92 11.92 26.28
N SER A 231 -15.04 11.33 27.48
CA SER A 231 -14.28 10.13 27.84
C SER A 231 -14.78 8.84 27.16
N SER A 232 -15.87 8.92 26.37
CA SER A 232 -16.40 7.83 25.55
C SER A 232 -16.06 8.01 24.07
N CYS A 233 -15.12 8.89 23.72
CA CYS A 233 -14.72 9.08 22.32
C CYS A 233 -14.06 7.83 21.71
N CYS A 234 -13.85 7.81 20.39
CA CYS A 234 -13.18 6.72 19.68
C CYS A 234 -11.88 7.18 19.00
N GLY A 235 -10.99 6.22 18.73
CA GLY A 235 -9.66 6.47 18.15
C GLY A 235 -8.68 7.00 19.19
N CYS A 236 -7.74 7.82 18.73
CA CYS A 236 -6.67 8.44 19.53
C CYS A 236 -5.44 7.59 19.78
N GLU A 237 -4.84 7.20 18.67
CA GLU A 237 -3.67 6.37 18.60
C GLU A 237 -2.42 7.25 18.64
N ASN A 238 -1.46 6.87 19.48
CA ASN A 238 -0.12 7.43 19.40
C ASN A 238 0.79 6.38 18.76
N TRP A 239 0.72 6.27 17.42
CA TRP A 239 1.48 5.29 16.65
C TRP A 239 2.98 5.33 16.95
N ASN A 240 3.55 6.54 17.08
CA ASN A 240 4.97 6.71 17.44
C ASN A 240 5.30 6.16 18.84
N ALA A 241 4.39 6.29 19.82
CA ALA A 241 4.57 5.68 21.14
C ALA A 241 4.48 4.15 21.13
N LEU A 242 3.84 3.58 20.11
CA LEU A 242 3.78 2.14 19.84
C LEU A 242 4.92 1.65 18.94
N GLY A 243 5.87 2.53 18.58
CA GLY A 243 7.00 2.18 17.71
C GLY A 243 6.68 2.16 16.21
N ILE A 244 5.45 2.53 15.83
CA ILE A 244 5.02 2.63 14.43
C ILE A 244 5.35 4.03 13.93
N THR A 245 6.24 4.09 12.94
CA THR A 245 6.74 5.36 12.42
C THR A 245 5.66 6.05 11.60
N VAL A 246 5.19 7.20 12.09
CA VAL A 246 4.34 8.14 11.35
C VAL A 246 4.92 9.56 11.44
N PRO A 247 4.71 10.41 10.42
CA PRO A 247 5.08 11.83 10.44
C PRO A 247 4.77 12.55 11.76
N SER A 248 5.68 13.41 12.21
CA SER A 248 5.56 14.11 13.51
C SER A 248 4.41 15.11 13.59
N ASN A 249 3.86 15.53 12.45
CA ASN A 249 2.69 16.41 12.34
C ASN A 249 1.35 15.65 12.42
N THR A 250 1.38 14.33 12.62
CA THR A 250 0.18 13.52 12.89
C THR A 250 -0.53 14.07 14.13
N ALA A 251 -1.87 14.19 14.06
CA ALA A 251 -2.65 14.86 15.09
C ALA A 251 -2.45 14.22 16.45
N GLN A 252 -2.39 15.08 17.46
CA GLN A 252 -2.29 14.66 18.85
C GLN A 252 -3.68 14.56 19.47
N CYS A 253 -3.79 13.67 20.44
CA CYS A 253 -5.02 13.41 21.15
C CYS A 253 -5.55 14.61 21.93
N ALA A 254 -6.86 14.87 21.80
CA ALA A 254 -7.55 15.85 22.61
C ALA A 254 -8.19 15.22 23.87
N ASN A 255 -8.58 13.94 23.79
CA ASN A 255 -8.97 13.12 24.94
C ASN A 255 -8.65 11.65 24.65
N SER A 256 -8.93 10.75 25.60
CA SER A 256 -8.71 9.31 25.47
C SER A 256 -9.87 8.52 26.05
N ASN A 257 -10.17 7.37 25.46
CA ASN A 257 -11.12 6.39 25.98
C ASN A 257 -10.38 5.11 26.41
N PRO A 258 -10.25 4.83 27.73
CA PRO A 258 -9.55 3.64 28.21
C PRO A 258 -10.14 2.30 27.75
N SER A 259 -11.45 2.25 27.50
CA SER A 259 -12.11 1.06 26.96
C SER A 259 -11.73 0.84 25.50
N TRP A 260 -11.67 1.92 24.71
CA TRP A 260 -11.21 1.88 23.33
C TRP A 260 -9.74 1.44 23.25
N ILE A 261 -8.87 2.03 24.08
CA ILE A 261 -7.43 1.69 24.14
C ILE A 261 -7.21 0.21 24.52
N SER A 262 -7.98 -0.32 25.47
CA SER A 262 -7.79 -1.71 25.91
C SER A 262 -8.46 -2.76 25.01
N THR A 263 -9.44 -2.36 24.19
CA THR A 263 -10.27 -3.30 23.42
C THR A 263 -10.02 -3.23 21.92
N VAL A 264 -9.91 -2.03 21.36
CA VAL A 264 -9.85 -1.81 19.91
C VAL A 264 -8.42 -1.64 19.43
N LEU A 265 -7.63 -0.77 20.07
CA LEU A 265 -6.26 -0.46 19.65
C LEU A 265 -5.38 -1.70 19.39
N PRO A 266 -5.35 -2.74 20.26
CA PRO A 266 -4.49 -3.91 20.04
C PRO A 266 -4.88 -4.73 18.80
N THR A 267 -6.10 -4.56 18.29
CA THR A 267 -6.56 -5.24 17.07
C THR A 267 -6.15 -4.50 15.79
N LEU A 268 -5.75 -3.24 15.90
CA LEU A 268 -5.37 -2.34 14.80
C LEU A 268 -3.85 -2.28 14.61
N GLU A 269 -3.08 -2.41 15.69
CA GLU A 269 -1.61 -2.27 15.71
C GLU A 269 -0.93 -3.05 14.59
N TRP A 270 -1.22 -4.35 14.45
CA TRP A 270 -0.59 -5.20 13.44
C TRP A 270 -0.94 -4.79 11.98
N MET A 271 -2.12 -4.19 11.75
CA MET A 271 -2.52 -3.69 10.43
C MET A 271 -1.75 -2.42 10.10
N LYS A 272 -1.57 -1.56 11.11
CA LYS A 272 -0.81 -0.32 10.98
C LYS A 272 0.70 -0.58 10.86
N GLU A 273 1.23 -1.59 11.54
CA GLU A 273 2.60 -2.08 11.34
C GLU A 273 2.81 -2.61 9.92
N SER A 274 1.82 -3.35 9.39
CA SER A 274 1.85 -3.86 8.01
C SER A 274 1.89 -2.71 6.99
N CYS A 275 1.11 -1.64 7.23
CA CYS A 275 1.16 -0.43 6.42
C CYS A 275 0.87 0.84 7.23
N PRO A 276 1.90 1.64 7.58
CA PRO A 276 1.74 2.84 8.41
C PRO A 276 0.86 3.93 7.80
N THR A 277 0.65 3.89 6.48
CA THR A 277 -0.16 4.86 5.73
C THR A 277 -1.57 4.39 5.42
N ALA A 278 -1.95 3.18 5.86
CA ALA A 278 -3.28 2.65 5.65
C ALA A 278 -4.24 3.15 6.74
N TYR A 279 -5.44 3.51 6.32
CA TYR A 279 -6.57 3.89 7.15
C TYR A 279 -7.16 2.64 7.82
N THR A 280 -6.89 2.50 9.12
CA THR A 280 -7.26 1.28 9.87
C THR A 280 -8.54 1.42 10.69
N TYR A 281 -8.94 2.66 11.02
CA TYR A 281 -10.04 2.94 11.95
C TYR A 281 -10.63 4.34 11.71
N PRO A 282 -11.92 4.61 12.00
CA PRO A 282 -12.50 5.93 11.83
C PRO A 282 -11.70 7.03 12.53
N PHE A 283 -11.50 8.15 11.82
CA PHE A 283 -10.70 9.31 12.23
C PHE A 283 -9.18 9.12 12.19
N ASP A 284 -8.68 8.08 11.53
CA ASP A 284 -7.24 7.89 11.24
C ASP A 284 -6.74 8.79 10.09
N ASP A 285 -7.46 9.87 9.78
CA ASP A 285 -7.21 10.71 8.60
C ASP A 285 -5.80 11.35 8.65
N LYS A 286 -5.31 11.63 9.85
CA LYS A 286 -4.06 12.38 10.06
C LYS A 286 -2.81 11.54 9.84
N SER A 287 -2.95 10.23 9.77
CA SER A 287 -1.84 9.33 9.42
C SER A 287 -2.04 8.57 8.11
N SER A 288 -3.20 8.72 7.47
CA SER A 288 -3.62 7.85 6.38
C SER A 288 -4.31 8.57 5.22
N THR A 289 -4.71 9.83 5.38
CA THR A 289 -5.34 10.62 4.31
C THR A 289 -4.35 11.56 3.65
N PHE A 290 -4.28 11.46 2.33
CA PHE A 290 -3.38 12.24 1.51
C PHE A 290 -4.16 13.25 0.69
N THR A 291 -3.48 14.33 0.33
CA THR A 291 -4.02 15.38 -0.53
C THR A 291 -3.11 15.61 -1.73
N CYS A 292 -3.63 16.07 -2.87
CA CYS A 292 -2.79 16.53 -3.98
C CYS A 292 -3.57 17.51 -4.86
N PRO A 293 -2.93 18.47 -5.57
CA PRO A 293 -3.65 19.35 -6.49
C PRO A 293 -4.44 18.55 -7.54
N SER A 294 -5.67 18.96 -7.85
CA SER A 294 -6.58 18.24 -8.76
C SER A 294 -6.18 18.21 -10.24
N THR A 295 -4.93 18.54 -10.56
CA THR A 295 -4.37 18.52 -11.93
C THR A 295 -3.50 17.29 -12.21
N VAL A 296 -3.21 16.46 -11.21
CA VAL A 296 -2.30 15.29 -11.38
C VAL A 296 -3.02 14.11 -12.03
N SER A 297 -2.30 13.06 -12.44
CA SER A 297 -2.93 11.74 -12.68
C SER A 297 -2.49 10.79 -11.58
N TYR A 298 -3.10 9.60 -11.50
CA TYR A 298 -2.74 8.61 -10.48
C TYR A 298 -2.39 7.28 -11.12
N THR A 299 -1.44 6.57 -10.51
CA THR A 299 -1.19 5.16 -10.75
C THR A 299 -1.64 4.39 -9.51
N VAL A 300 -2.45 3.35 -9.69
CA VAL A 300 -2.91 2.45 -8.63
C VAL A 300 -2.33 1.08 -8.93
N THR A 301 -1.47 0.59 -8.05
CA THR A 301 -0.68 -0.63 -8.26
C THR A 301 -1.04 -1.66 -7.21
N TRP A 302 -1.53 -2.82 -7.65
CA TRP A 302 -1.66 -4.00 -6.80
C TRP A 302 -0.36 -4.78 -6.78
N CYS A 303 0.04 -5.24 -5.60
CA CYS A 303 1.31 -5.91 -5.32
C CYS A 303 2.53 -5.08 -5.76
N PRO A 304 2.68 -3.82 -5.28
CA PRO A 304 3.81 -2.97 -5.64
C PRO A 304 5.13 -3.68 -5.39
N ASN A 305 6.07 -3.60 -6.33
CA ASN A 305 7.34 -4.34 -6.30
C ASN A 305 7.20 -5.87 -6.14
N GLY A 306 6.05 -6.44 -6.52
CA GLY A 306 5.75 -7.87 -6.40
C GLY A 306 5.52 -8.36 -4.97
N VAL A 307 5.33 -7.45 -4.00
CA VAL A 307 5.08 -7.86 -2.60
C VAL A 307 3.73 -8.56 -2.46
N THR A 308 3.66 -9.52 -1.55
CA THR A 308 2.44 -10.27 -1.22
C THR A 308 2.26 -10.34 0.30
N LEU A 309 1.01 -10.50 0.76
CA LEU A 309 0.65 -10.44 2.18
C LEU A 309 1.37 -11.44 3.10
N ASN A 310 1.81 -12.58 2.55
CA ASN A 310 2.46 -13.65 3.30
C ASN A 310 3.98 -13.72 3.07
N GLY A 311 4.61 -12.67 2.52
CA GLY A 311 6.04 -12.65 2.24
C GLY A 311 6.52 -13.72 1.24
N SER A 312 5.61 -14.47 0.61
CA SER A 312 5.93 -15.42 -0.47
C SER A 312 6.09 -14.69 -1.79
N GLY A 313 7.04 -13.76 -1.84
CA GLY A 313 7.75 -13.42 -3.06
C GLY A 313 8.75 -14.55 -3.39
N SER A 314 8.25 -15.78 -3.53
CA SER A 314 9.03 -16.83 -4.19
C SER A 314 8.91 -16.60 -5.69
N THR A 315 9.95 -16.02 -6.27
CA THR A 315 10.30 -16.29 -7.66
C THR A 315 10.31 -17.80 -7.85
N SER A 316 9.22 -18.34 -8.37
CA SER A 316 9.13 -19.72 -8.82
C SER A 316 9.96 -19.86 -10.10
N SER A 317 11.28 -19.98 -9.93
CA SER A 317 12.12 -20.69 -10.89
C SER A 317 12.21 -22.13 -10.39
N GLY A 318 11.46 -23.02 -11.05
CA GLY A 318 11.43 -24.43 -10.69
C GLY A 318 12.78 -25.12 -10.90
N GLY A 319 13.07 -26.11 -10.04
CA GLY A 319 14.06 -27.12 -10.35
C GLY A 319 14.73 -27.81 -9.16
N GLY A 320 14.16 -28.95 -8.73
CA GLY A 320 14.92 -30.17 -8.43
C GLY A 320 15.78 -30.23 -7.15
N SER A 321 15.29 -30.99 -6.17
CA SER A 321 16.05 -31.47 -5.01
C SER A 321 17.17 -32.44 -5.39
N THR A 322 18.37 -32.27 -4.81
CA THR A 322 19.24 -33.38 -4.35
C THR A 322 20.06 -32.91 -3.15
N GLY A 323 20.00 -33.65 -2.04
CA GLY A 323 20.60 -33.26 -0.75
C GLY A 323 22.10 -33.51 -0.60
N SER A 324 22.72 -32.85 0.38
CA SER A 324 23.54 -33.40 1.47
C SER A 324 24.47 -32.33 2.06
N SER A 325 24.40 -32.17 3.39
CA SER A 325 25.47 -31.84 4.36
C SER A 325 26.72 -31.05 3.89
N GLY A 326 27.01 -29.92 4.55
CA GLY A 326 28.40 -29.44 4.67
C GLY A 326 28.58 -27.98 5.06
N ASN A 327 29.29 -27.76 6.15
CA ASN A 327 29.66 -26.49 6.76
C ASN A 327 30.77 -25.75 5.96
N GLY A 328 30.71 -24.42 5.83
CA GLY A 328 31.89 -23.56 5.67
C GLY A 328 32.09 -22.80 4.35
N THR A 329 32.23 -21.47 4.49
CA THR A 329 32.91 -20.46 3.63
C THR A 329 32.26 -19.97 2.31
N PRO A 330 32.19 -18.64 2.05
CA PRO A 330 31.52 -18.07 0.88
C PRO A 330 32.48 -17.94 -0.32
N PRO A 331 32.07 -18.26 -1.56
CA PRO A 331 32.84 -17.93 -2.75
C PRO A 331 32.35 -16.64 -3.40
N SER A 332 33.33 -15.96 -3.99
CA SER A 332 33.30 -14.82 -4.87
C SER A 332 32.64 -15.08 -6.23
N SER A 333 32.19 -13.97 -6.82
CA SER A 333 32.14 -13.63 -8.25
C SER A 333 31.17 -14.36 -9.20
N ASN A 334 30.42 -13.50 -9.91
CA ASN A 334 29.80 -13.67 -11.22
C ASN A 334 28.39 -14.31 -11.24
N GLY A 335 27.38 -13.46 -11.09
CA GLY A 335 25.99 -13.78 -11.34
C GLY A 335 25.22 -12.62 -11.95
N PHE A 336 25.69 -12.10 -13.09
CA PHE A 336 24.87 -11.23 -13.94
C PHE A 336 23.96 -12.12 -14.80
N SER A 337 22.64 -11.95 -14.68
CA SER A 337 21.65 -12.62 -15.53
C SER A 337 21.06 -11.60 -16.50
N PHE A 338 21.07 -11.92 -17.80
CA PHE A 338 20.58 -11.07 -18.88
C PHE A 338 19.04 -10.93 -18.90
N ALA A 339 18.49 -9.72 -19.13
CA ALA A 339 17.47 -9.41 -20.18
C ALA A 339 16.81 -8.00 -20.13
N ALA A 340 16.67 -7.39 -21.33
CA ALA A 340 15.75 -6.30 -21.76
C ALA A 340 16.17 -4.82 -21.58
N ALA A 341 16.02 -4.03 -22.66
CA ALA A 341 16.41 -2.62 -22.77
C ALA A 341 15.56 -1.70 -21.88
N GLY A 342 16.20 -0.74 -21.21
CA GLY A 342 15.56 0.12 -20.22
C GLY A 342 15.54 -0.46 -18.80
N GLN A 343 16.42 -1.43 -18.51
CA GLN A 343 16.61 -1.95 -17.15
C GLN A 343 17.80 -1.28 -16.45
N ILE A 344 17.63 -1.04 -15.16
CA ILE A 344 18.65 -0.54 -14.24
C ILE A 344 19.23 -1.76 -13.53
N GLU A 345 20.50 -2.07 -13.76
CA GLU A 345 21.22 -3.10 -12.99
C GLU A 345 21.98 -2.46 -11.84
N TRP A 346 21.91 -3.04 -10.64
CA TRP A 346 22.60 -2.52 -9.47
C TRP A 346 23.05 -3.62 -8.50
N ALA A 347 24.04 -3.29 -7.66
CA ALA A 347 24.55 -4.14 -6.60
C ALA A 347 24.85 -3.32 -5.34
N SER A 348 24.82 -3.97 -4.18
CA SER A 348 25.25 -3.37 -2.91
C SER A 348 26.75 -3.54 -2.70
N GLY A 349 27.35 -2.64 -1.91
CA GLY A 349 28.77 -2.68 -1.55
C GLY A 349 29.70 -2.47 -2.76
N CYS A 350 29.27 -1.69 -3.75
CA CYS A 350 30.06 -1.40 -4.94
C CYS A 350 30.13 0.10 -5.25
N ASP A 351 31.08 0.48 -6.11
CA ASP A 351 31.27 1.86 -6.56
C ASP A 351 31.78 1.93 -8.00
N TRP A 352 31.35 2.95 -8.73
CA TRP A 352 31.97 3.42 -9.96
C TRP A 352 32.84 4.63 -9.64
N THR A 353 34.12 4.59 -10.00
CA THR A 353 35.06 5.69 -9.72
C THR A 353 35.14 6.68 -10.88
N GLY A 354 35.06 7.97 -10.55
CA GLY A 354 35.10 9.06 -11.54
C GLY A 354 33.87 9.11 -12.46
N GLY A 355 33.96 9.90 -13.52
CA GLY A 355 32.88 10.07 -14.50
C GLY A 355 31.62 10.77 -13.96
N ASP A 356 31.70 11.40 -12.79
CA ASP A 356 30.61 12.17 -12.19
C ASP A 356 30.19 13.34 -13.09
N ILE A 357 28.91 13.38 -13.42
CA ILE A 357 28.29 14.45 -14.21
C ILE A 357 27.32 15.30 -13.37
N ALA A 358 26.79 14.73 -12.29
CA ALA A 358 25.94 15.43 -11.33
C ALA A 358 25.81 14.61 -10.03
N ASN A 359 25.19 15.21 -9.02
CA ASN A 359 24.79 14.51 -7.81
C ASN A 359 23.41 14.99 -7.36
N GLU A 360 22.58 14.09 -6.86
CA GLU A 360 21.21 14.35 -6.42
C GLU A 360 20.99 13.72 -5.03
N LEU A 361 20.20 14.40 -4.18
CA LEU A 361 19.78 13.84 -2.89
C LEU A 361 18.60 12.90 -3.11
N THR A 362 18.79 11.61 -2.86
CA THR A 362 17.80 10.54 -3.08
C THR A 362 18.20 9.29 -2.30
N THR A 363 17.40 8.22 -2.35
CA THR A 363 17.75 6.93 -1.71
C THR A 363 18.55 6.02 -2.65
N GLY A 364 19.17 4.98 -2.11
CA GLY A 364 19.99 4.04 -2.90
C GLY A 364 19.20 3.35 -4.01
N GLU A 365 17.94 3.04 -3.72
CA GLU A 365 17.00 2.36 -4.61
C GLU A 365 16.53 3.26 -5.76
N LEU A 366 16.41 4.57 -5.50
CA LEU A 366 15.98 5.56 -6.50
C LEU A 366 17.14 6.13 -7.31
N CYS A 367 18.38 5.83 -6.95
CA CYS A 367 19.56 6.37 -7.63
C CYS A 367 19.63 5.94 -9.10
N GLY A 368 19.18 4.72 -9.42
CA GLY A 368 19.08 4.24 -10.79
C GLY A 368 18.02 4.98 -11.63
N ALA A 369 16.82 5.17 -11.10
CA ALA A 369 15.76 5.92 -11.78
C ALA A 369 16.13 7.40 -11.95
N THR A 370 16.83 7.95 -10.97
CA THR A 370 17.39 9.31 -11.03
C THR A 370 18.41 9.41 -12.17
N CYS A 371 19.26 8.39 -12.34
CA CYS A 371 20.19 8.30 -13.47
C CYS A 371 19.46 8.14 -14.81
N GLU A 372 18.45 7.28 -14.91
CA GLU A 372 17.66 7.11 -16.13
C GLU A 372 17.01 8.42 -16.61
N GLY A 373 16.53 9.23 -15.68
CA GLY A 373 15.96 10.55 -15.96
C GLY A 373 16.98 11.66 -16.25
N TYR A 374 18.27 11.41 -16.04
CA TYR A 374 19.31 12.44 -16.15
C TYR A 374 20.09 12.29 -17.46
N SER A 375 19.98 13.30 -18.32
CA SER A 375 20.64 13.30 -19.63
C SER A 375 22.15 13.07 -19.53
N GLY A 376 22.64 12.02 -20.18
CA GLY A 376 24.05 11.62 -20.19
C GLY A 376 24.47 10.70 -19.03
N CYS A 377 23.57 10.38 -18.10
CA CYS A 377 23.84 9.40 -17.07
C CYS A 377 23.70 7.97 -17.63
N THR A 378 24.70 7.15 -17.36
CA THR A 378 24.75 5.74 -17.78
C THR A 378 25.15 4.82 -16.63
N ARG A 379 25.67 5.38 -15.54
CA ARG A 379 26.17 4.70 -14.34
C ARG A 379 25.82 5.54 -13.12
N PHE A 380 25.76 4.92 -11.96
CA PHE A 380 25.53 5.65 -10.72
C PHE A 380 26.19 4.96 -9.53
N THR A 381 26.53 5.75 -8.52
CA THR A 381 26.87 5.28 -7.18
C THR A 381 25.99 6.02 -6.20
N TRP A 382 25.34 5.34 -5.26
CA TRP A 382 24.71 5.93 -4.10
C TRP A 382 25.55 5.71 -2.85
N THR A 383 25.65 6.74 -2.01
CA THR A 383 26.34 6.69 -0.72
C THR A 383 25.50 7.33 0.37
N THR A 384 25.80 7.03 1.64
CA THR A 384 25.19 7.66 2.82
C THR A 384 25.62 9.11 3.05
N TYR A 385 26.45 9.68 2.16
CA TYR A 385 26.90 11.07 2.23
C TYR A 385 25.71 12.05 2.24
N ASN A 386 25.77 13.06 3.11
CA ASN A 386 24.71 14.08 3.31
C ASN A 386 23.29 13.51 3.49
N GLY A 387 23.15 12.35 4.12
CA GLY A 387 21.85 11.71 4.35
C GLY A 387 21.33 10.89 3.17
N GLY A 388 22.12 10.75 2.10
CA GLY A 388 21.80 9.98 0.90
C GLY A 388 22.09 10.78 -0.36
N THR A 389 23.21 10.48 -1.01
CA THR A 389 23.64 11.15 -2.25
C THR A 389 23.80 10.12 -3.36
N CYS A 390 23.07 10.32 -4.46
CA CYS A 390 23.24 9.62 -5.72
C CYS A 390 24.18 10.40 -6.63
N TRP A 391 25.32 9.80 -6.92
CA TRP A 391 26.34 10.31 -7.82
C TRP A 391 26.07 9.78 -9.23
N LEU A 392 25.57 10.67 -10.10
CA LEU A 392 25.20 10.37 -11.48
C LEU A 392 26.44 10.41 -12.36
N LYS A 393 26.67 9.37 -13.14
CA LYS A 393 27.92 9.15 -13.86
C LYS A 393 27.70 8.83 -15.33
N ASN A 394 28.60 9.31 -16.17
CA ASN A 394 28.64 8.97 -17.59
C ASN A 394 29.49 7.71 -17.84
N ASN A 395 29.73 7.41 -19.11
CA ASN A 395 30.43 6.20 -19.54
C ASN A 395 31.94 6.17 -19.33
N SER A 396 32.52 7.26 -18.83
CA SER A 396 33.93 7.33 -18.46
C SER A 396 34.24 6.81 -17.06
N ALA A 397 33.20 6.51 -16.24
CA ALA A 397 33.39 5.97 -14.90
C ALA A 397 33.97 4.55 -14.92
N ALA A 398 34.96 4.30 -14.07
CA ALA A 398 35.71 3.03 -13.97
C ALA A 398 35.21 2.17 -12.81
N GLY A 399 34.90 0.89 -13.05
CA GLY A 399 34.30 -0.01 -12.06
C GLY A 399 33.48 -1.15 -12.70
N PRO A 400 32.58 -1.81 -11.93
CA PRO A 400 32.33 -1.60 -10.50
C PRO A 400 33.46 -2.19 -9.64
N ILE A 401 33.89 -1.46 -8.61
CA ILE A 401 34.84 -1.95 -7.59
C ILE A 401 34.11 -2.20 -6.26
N SER A 402 34.67 -3.03 -5.37
CA SER A 402 34.11 -3.25 -4.03
C SER A 402 34.25 -1.99 -3.18
N ASN A 403 33.18 -1.60 -2.49
CA ASN A 403 33.15 -0.51 -1.53
C ASN A 403 32.71 -1.05 -0.15
N SER A 404 33.58 -0.87 0.85
CA SER A 404 33.35 -1.33 2.22
C SER A 404 32.45 -0.40 3.05
N LEU A 405 32.01 0.74 2.49
CA LEU A 405 31.09 1.65 3.16
C LEU A 405 29.68 1.04 3.20
N SER A 406 29.15 0.87 4.42
CA SER A 406 27.83 0.31 4.68
C SER A 406 26.73 1.10 3.97
N GLY A 407 25.84 0.39 3.27
CA GLY A 407 24.71 0.97 2.54
C GLY A 407 25.02 1.45 1.13
N THR A 408 26.28 1.44 0.68
CA THR A 408 26.63 1.89 -0.69
C THR A 408 25.98 0.99 -1.74
N VAL A 409 25.45 1.61 -2.80
CA VAL A 409 24.87 0.91 -3.97
C VAL A 409 25.51 1.48 -5.22
N CYS A 410 25.77 0.67 -6.24
CA CYS A 410 26.17 1.18 -7.55
C CYS A 410 25.48 0.40 -8.67
N GLY A 411 25.34 1.01 -9.83
CA GLY A 411 24.65 0.40 -10.95
C GLY A 411 24.86 1.12 -12.27
N TYR A 412 24.20 0.63 -13.31
CA TYR A 412 24.27 1.19 -14.66
C TYR A 412 22.96 0.97 -15.42
N ILE A 413 22.76 1.81 -16.43
CA ILE A 413 21.58 1.76 -17.32
C ILE A 413 21.94 0.86 -18.51
N VAL A 414 21.08 -0.11 -18.81
CA VAL A 414 21.28 -1.12 -19.88
C VAL A 414 20.73 -0.67 -21.23
#